data_AF-A0A1T1GKY9-F1
#
_entry.id   AF-A0A1T1GKY9-F1
#
_cell.length_a   1.000
_cell.length_b   1.000
_cell.length_c   1.000
_cell.angle_alpha   90.00
_cell.angle_beta   90.00
_cell.angle_gamma   90.00
#
_symmetry.space_group_name_H-M   'P 1'
#
loop_
_entity.id
_entity.type
_entity.pdbx_description
1 polymer ?
#
loop_
_entity_poly.entity_id
_entity_poly.type
_entity_poly.pdbx_seq_one_letter_code
_entity_poly.pdbx_strand_id
1 'polypeptide(L)'
;TNTALSPASIVGQSVTVTIQTQGGAARYFNGIVTRFAQVGADAANGYYSAALAPRLWLATLGSDRTIYQNLSALDIVEQVLSGLGVTVKKSTTGTYAVREYCVQYDESPFQFVSRLMEEEGIFYFFTFANGSHT
;
A
#
# COMPACT_ATOMS: atom_id res chain seq x y z
N THR A 1 -23.61 -28.55 0.96
CA THR A 1 -22.94 -28.06 2.19
C THR A 1 -22.38 -26.69 1.88
N ASN A 2 -22.85 -25.65 2.58
CA ASN A 2 -22.35 -24.28 2.42
C ASN A 2 -20.96 -24.21 3.07
N THR A 3 -19.90 -24.39 2.27
CA THR A 3 -18.53 -24.34 2.78
C THR A 3 -18.18 -22.86 3.01
N ALA A 4 -18.13 -22.45 4.27
CA ALA A 4 -17.74 -21.09 4.64
C ALA A 4 -16.34 -20.74 4.12
N LEU A 5 -16.15 -19.48 3.70
CA LEU A 5 -14.86 -19.01 3.21
C LEU A 5 -13.86 -18.93 4.36
N SER A 6 -12.67 -19.49 4.18
CA SER A 6 -11.60 -19.42 5.19
C SER A 6 -10.96 -18.03 5.20
N PRO A 7 -10.99 -17.29 6.34
CA PRO A 7 -10.33 -15.98 6.43
C PRO A 7 -8.82 -16.06 6.18
N ALA A 8 -8.17 -17.14 6.61
CA ALA A 8 -6.73 -17.33 6.48
C ALA A 8 -6.25 -17.42 5.02
N SER A 9 -7.12 -17.87 4.10
CA SER A 9 -6.80 -17.89 2.66
C SER A 9 -7.05 -16.56 1.96
N ILE A 10 -7.68 -15.58 2.62
CA ILE A 10 -8.11 -14.32 2.02
C ILE A 10 -7.28 -13.13 2.53
N VAL A 11 -7.00 -13.07 3.84
CA VAL A 11 -6.18 -12.00 4.42
C VAL A 11 -4.79 -12.01 3.77
N GLY A 12 -4.29 -10.83 3.41
CA GLY A 12 -3.02 -10.62 2.71
C GLY A 12 -3.07 -10.82 1.20
N GLN A 13 -4.16 -11.38 0.65
CA GLN A 13 -4.31 -11.55 -0.80
C GLN A 13 -4.64 -10.22 -1.49
N SER A 14 -4.20 -10.10 -2.75
CA SER A 14 -4.58 -8.98 -3.63
C SER A 14 -5.99 -9.19 -4.17
N VAL A 15 -6.84 -8.17 -4.06
CA VAL A 15 -8.23 -8.18 -4.52
C VAL A 15 -8.50 -6.91 -5.32
N THR A 16 -9.30 -7.04 -6.38
CA THR A 16 -9.76 -5.90 -7.18
C THR A 16 -11.27 -5.79 -7.13
N VAL A 17 -11.77 -4.62 -6.75
CA VAL A 17 -13.17 -4.22 -6.92
C VAL A 17 -13.30 -3.48 -8.24
N THR A 18 -14.20 -3.96 -9.10
CA THR A 18 -14.46 -3.37 -10.40
C THR A 18 -15.83 -2.69 -10.39
N ILE A 19 -15.85 -1.40 -10.70
CA ILE A 19 -17.07 -0.61 -10.84
C ILE A 19 -17.29 -0.33 -12.33
N GLN A 20 -18.39 -0.81 -12.87
CA GLN A 20 -18.81 -0.49 -14.23
C GLN A 20 -19.34 0.95 -14.27
N THR A 21 -18.85 1.76 -15.20
CA THR A 21 -19.28 3.16 -15.35
C THR A 21 -20.14 3.31 -16.62
N GLN A 22 -21.01 4.32 -16.65
CA GLN A 22 -21.87 4.59 -17.82
C GLN A 22 -21.08 4.89 -19.10
N GLY A 23 -19.82 5.33 -18.99
CA GLY A 23 -18.94 5.64 -20.13
C GLY A 23 -18.17 4.44 -20.70
N GLY A 24 -18.46 3.21 -20.24
CA GLY A 24 -17.86 1.98 -20.75
C GLY A 24 -16.48 1.62 -20.18
N ALA A 25 -15.72 2.60 -19.68
CA ALA A 25 -14.46 2.33 -18.99
C ALA A 25 -14.71 1.91 -17.53
N ALA A 26 -14.30 0.70 -17.16
CA ALA A 26 -14.40 0.24 -15.78
C ALA A 26 -13.42 1.00 -14.87
N ARG A 27 -13.85 1.29 -13.63
CA ARG A 27 -12.98 1.83 -12.58
C ARG A 27 -12.57 0.71 -11.65
N TYR A 28 -11.29 0.65 -11.31
CA TYR A 28 -10.73 -0.36 -10.44
C TYR A 28 -10.35 0.23 -9.08
N PHE A 29 -10.50 -0.58 -8.04
CA PHE A 29 -9.89 -0.38 -6.74
C PHE A 29 -9.18 -1.68 -6.37
N ASN A 30 -7.85 -1.68 -6.49
CA ASN A 30 -7.02 -2.82 -6.16
C ASN A 30 -6.31 -2.59 -4.82
N GLY A 31 -6.20 -3.63 -4.01
CA GLY A 31 -5.49 -3.57 -2.73
C GLY A 31 -5.31 -4.94 -2.11
N ILE A 32 -4.60 -4.98 -0.99
CA ILE A 32 -4.46 -6.17 -0.16
C ILE A 32 -5.58 -6.21 0.89
N VAL A 33 -6.09 -7.40 1.19
CA VAL A 33 -7.09 -7.57 2.25
C VAL A 33 -6.42 -7.50 3.61
N THR A 34 -6.66 -6.43 4.37
CA THR A 34 -6.07 -6.23 5.70
C THR A 34 -6.92 -6.82 6.82
N ARG A 35 -8.22 -6.97 6.58
CA ARG A 35 -9.17 -7.62 7.49
C ARG A 35 -10.25 -8.32 6.69
N PHE A 36 -10.63 -9.52 7.10
CA PHE A 36 -11.74 -10.28 6.55
C PHE A 36 -12.56 -10.90 7.67
N ALA A 37 -13.89 -10.81 7.59
CA ALA A 37 -14.79 -11.41 8.57
C ALA A 37 -16.09 -11.87 7.92
N GLN A 38 -16.61 -13.00 8.39
CA GLN A 38 -18.02 -13.34 8.17
C GLN A 38 -18.86 -12.56 9.17
N VAL A 39 -19.82 -11.79 8.68
CA VAL A 39 -20.67 -10.90 9.50
C VAL A 39 -22.09 -11.45 9.68
N GLY A 40 -22.45 -12.50 8.95
CA GLY A 40 -23.74 -13.18 9.10
C GLY A 40 -23.96 -14.28 8.06
N ALA A 41 -25.15 -14.88 8.10
CA ALA A 41 -25.64 -15.79 7.07
C ALA A 41 -27.18 -15.88 7.13
N ASP A 42 -27.79 -16.25 6.01
CA ASP A 42 -29.16 -16.76 5.94
C ASP A 42 -29.17 -18.20 5.36
N ALA A 43 -30.34 -18.73 5.04
CA ALA A 43 -30.49 -20.09 4.52
C ALA A 43 -29.77 -20.31 3.17
N ALA A 44 -29.57 -19.26 2.37
CA ALA A 44 -29.00 -19.30 1.03
C ALA A 44 -27.58 -18.71 0.96
N ASN A 45 -27.28 -17.67 1.75
CA ASN A 45 -26.09 -16.84 1.59
C ASN A 45 -25.29 -16.65 2.88
N GLY A 46 -23.97 -16.55 2.75
CA GLY A 46 -23.09 -16.02 3.79
C GLY A 46 -22.74 -14.55 3.51
N TYR A 47 -22.77 -13.71 4.54
CA TYR A 47 -22.42 -12.29 4.45
C TYR A 47 -21.02 -12.06 4.99
N TYR A 48 -20.18 -11.35 4.23
CA TYR A 48 -18.78 -11.11 4.57
C TYR A 48 -18.42 -9.63 4.43
N SER A 49 -17.42 -9.20 5.21
CA SER A 49 -16.84 -7.87 5.14
C SER A 49 -15.33 -7.98 4.96
N ALA A 50 -14.78 -7.17 4.05
CA ALA A 50 -13.35 -7.08 3.78
C ALA A 50 -12.89 -5.62 3.83
N ALA A 51 -11.78 -5.34 4.50
CA ALA A 51 -11.09 -4.07 4.41
C ALA A 51 -9.92 -4.20 3.43
N LEU A 52 -9.87 -3.30 2.44
CA LEU A 52 -8.80 -3.25 1.45
C LEU A 52 -7.93 -2.02 1.72
N ALA A 53 -6.62 -2.19 1.59
CA ALA A 53 -5.66 -1.10 1.62
C ALA A 53 -4.65 -1.24 0.47
N PRO A 54 -4.05 -0.15 -0.03
CA PRO A 54 -2.90 -0.24 -0.92
C PRO A 54 -1.77 -1.01 -0.25
N ARG A 55 -0.88 -1.62 -1.04
CA ARG A 55 0.29 -2.36 -0.56
C ARG A 55 1.19 -1.49 0.33
N LEU A 56 1.21 -0.18 0.09
CA LEU A 56 1.88 0.80 0.95
C LEU A 56 1.48 0.67 2.43
N TRP A 57 0.27 0.20 2.74
CA TRP A 57 -0.17 -0.04 4.11
C TRP A 57 0.75 -1.03 4.87
N LEU A 58 1.40 -1.98 4.19
CA LEU A 58 2.36 -2.88 4.83
C LEU A 58 3.52 -2.11 5.47
N ALA A 59 3.86 -0.92 4.97
CA ALA A 59 4.88 -0.04 5.54
C ALA A 59 4.47 0.51 6.92
N THR A 60 3.19 0.41 7.30
CA THR A 60 2.71 0.79 8.65
C THR A 60 2.92 -0.32 9.68
N LEU A 61 3.27 -1.53 9.22
CA LEU A 61 3.43 -2.69 10.08
C LEU A 61 4.86 -2.75 10.63
N GLY A 62 4.99 -2.51 11.93
CA GLY A 62 6.26 -2.58 12.65
C GLY A 62 7.05 -1.28 12.65
N SER A 63 8.28 -1.37 13.14
CA SER A 63 9.22 -0.25 13.26
C SER A 63 10.63 -0.77 13.01
N ASP A 64 11.52 0.13 12.57
CA ASP A 64 12.91 -0.22 12.29
C ASP A 64 13.90 0.86 12.75
N ARG A 65 15.19 0.52 12.76
CA ARG A 65 16.32 1.40 13.05
C ARG A 65 17.38 1.20 11.98
N THR A 66 17.39 2.09 11.00
CA THR A 66 18.27 1.99 9.83
C THR A 66 18.94 3.33 9.53
N ILE A 67 20.22 3.26 9.18
CA ILE A 67 21.02 4.42 8.77
C ILE A 67 21.14 4.40 7.25
N TYR A 68 20.84 5.53 6.63
CA TYR A 68 21.02 5.80 5.20
C TYR A 68 22.09 6.88 5.05
N GLN A 69 23.07 6.65 4.18
CA GLN A 69 24.20 7.58 3.98
C GLN A 69 24.40 7.84 2.50
N ASN A 70 24.72 9.09 2.16
CA ASN A 70 25.02 9.52 0.79
C ASN A 70 23.90 9.20 -0.21
N LEU A 71 22.65 9.37 0.23
CA LEU A 71 21.43 9.17 -0.59
C LEU A 71 20.54 10.42 -0.53
N SER A 72 19.84 10.73 -1.63
CA SER A 72 18.76 11.73 -1.57
C SER A 72 17.54 11.16 -0.85
N ALA A 73 16.62 12.00 -0.37
CA ALA A 73 15.36 11.52 0.21
C ALA A 73 14.60 10.61 -0.75
N LEU A 74 14.60 10.93 -2.04
CA LEU A 74 13.87 10.12 -3.01
C LEU A 74 14.52 8.76 -3.25
N ASP A 75 15.86 8.66 -3.23
CA ASP A 75 16.56 7.37 -3.29
C ASP A 75 16.24 6.51 -2.06
N ILE A 76 16.19 7.13 -0.87
CA ILE A 76 15.82 6.45 0.38
C ILE A 76 14.39 5.94 0.31
N VAL A 77 13.45 6.77 -0.15
CA VAL A 77 12.04 6.39 -0.31
C VAL A 77 11.89 5.22 -1.27
N GLU A 78 12.57 5.25 -2.43
CA GLU A 78 12.56 4.14 -3.40
C GLU A 78 13.15 2.86 -2.79
N GLN A 79 14.26 2.96 -2.05
CA GLN A 79 14.90 1.82 -1.39
C GLN A 79 13.98 1.20 -0.33
N VAL A 80 13.32 1.99 0.52
CA VAL A 80 12.41 1.51 1.55
C VAL A 80 11.19 0.82 0.93
N LEU A 81 10.55 1.48 -0.04
CA LEU A 81 9.31 0.99 -0.64
C LEU A 81 9.54 -0.25 -1.51
N SER A 82 10.64 -0.31 -2.26
CA SER A 82 11.01 -1.50 -3.03
C SER A 82 11.29 -2.71 -2.15
N GLY A 83 11.90 -2.53 -0.97
CA GLY A 83 12.10 -3.59 0.03
C GLY A 83 10.79 -4.23 0.52
N LEU A 84 9.68 -3.48 0.48
CA LEU A 84 8.33 -3.96 0.83
C LEU A 84 7.54 -4.47 -0.39
N GLY A 85 8.17 -4.46 -1.58
CA GLY A 85 7.55 -4.80 -2.86
C GLY A 85 6.48 -3.81 -3.30
N VAL A 86 6.54 -2.56 -2.83
CA VAL A 86 5.65 -1.48 -3.26
C VAL A 86 6.22 -0.90 -4.56
N THR A 87 5.47 -1.04 -5.66
CA THR A 87 5.84 -0.46 -6.95
C THR A 87 5.56 1.04 -6.94
N VAL A 88 6.57 1.85 -7.29
CA VAL A 88 6.46 3.31 -7.33
C VAL A 88 6.77 3.81 -8.73
N LYS A 89 6.00 4.80 -9.19
CA LYS A 89 6.30 5.55 -10.42
C LYS A 89 6.75 6.96 -10.06
N LYS A 90 8.04 7.24 -10.23
CA LYS A 90 8.59 8.58 -10.05
C LYS A 90 8.06 9.53 -11.14
N SER A 91 7.49 10.65 -10.72
CA SER A 91 7.01 11.73 -11.61
C SER A 91 7.38 13.11 -11.08
N THR A 92 8.37 13.16 -10.18
CA THR A 92 8.94 14.39 -9.62
C THR A 92 9.78 15.12 -10.67
N THR A 93 9.67 16.44 -10.72
CA THR A 93 10.50 17.30 -11.58
C THR A 93 11.60 18.04 -10.82
N GLY A 94 11.58 17.99 -9.48
CA GLY A 94 12.58 18.62 -8.62
C GLY A 94 13.89 17.83 -8.54
N THR A 95 14.94 18.52 -8.10
CA THR A 95 16.23 17.93 -7.73
C THR A 95 16.32 17.88 -6.21
N TYR A 96 16.64 16.72 -5.64
CA TYR A 96 16.69 16.49 -4.20
C TYR A 96 18.14 16.35 -3.75
N ALA A 97 18.53 17.06 -2.70
CA ALA A 97 19.90 17.05 -2.22
C ALA A 97 20.26 15.69 -1.60
N VAL A 98 21.49 15.24 -1.88
CA VAL A 98 22.06 14.07 -1.22
C VAL A 98 22.33 14.41 0.24
N ARG A 99 21.82 13.57 1.14
CA ARG A 99 22.08 13.65 2.58
C ARG A 99 23.33 12.85 2.89
N GLU A 100 24.26 13.46 3.62
CA GLU A 100 25.41 12.73 4.17
C GLU A 100 24.94 11.63 5.14
N TYR A 101 23.92 11.93 5.94
CA TYR A 101 23.41 11.05 6.99
C TYR A 101 21.91 11.25 7.21
N CYS A 102 21.15 10.16 7.20
CA CYS A 102 19.72 10.13 7.46
C CYS A 102 19.36 8.87 8.23
N VAL A 103 18.49 8.98 9.24
CA VAL A 103 18.16 7.86 10.13
C VAL A 103 16.66 7.66 10.17
N GLN A 104 16.24 6.42 9.99
CA GLN A 104 14.96 5.91 10.47
C GLN A 104 15.19 5.45 11.91
N TYR A 105 14.54 6.07 12.89
CA TYR A 105 14.76 5.73 14.30
C TYR A 105 13.45 5.41 15.02
N ASP A 106 13.21 4.12 15.25
CA ASP A 106 12.04 3.62 16.00
C ASP A 106 10.70 4.10 15.45
N GLU A 107 10.63 4.26 14.13
CA GLU A 107 9.44 4.64 13.40
C GLU A 107 9.14 3.58 12.33
N SER A 108 7.87 3.44 11.96
CA SER A 108 7.47 2.55 10.87
C SER A 108 8.05 3.02 9.52
N PRO A 109 8.31 2.11 8.57
CA PRO A 109 8.70 2.50 7.22
C PRO A 109 7.77 3.55 6.59
N PHE A 110 6.47 3.48 6.88
CA PHE A 110 5.49 4.47 6.42
C PHE A 110 5.73 5.86 7.03
N GLN A 111 5.88 5.95 8.35
CA GLN A 111 6.17 7.22 9.03
C GLN A 111 7.46 7.86 8.53
N PHE A 112 8.51 7.05 8.36
CA PHE A 112 9.80 7.50 7.86
C PHE A 112 9.70 8.07 6.45
N VAL A 113 9.09 7.31 5.52
CA VAL A 113 8.89 7.74 4.14
C VAL A 113 7.99 8.98 4.07
N SER A 114 6.89 9.01 4.82
CA SER A 114 5.98 10.16 4.87
C SER A 114 6.70 11.42 5.32
N ARG A 115 7.44 11.37 6.43
CA ARG A 115 8.19 12.51 6.94
C ARG A 115 9.25 13.00 5.95
N LEU A 116 10.00 12.10 5.32
CA LEU A 116 10.99 12.47 4.29
C LEU A 116 10.36 13.11 3.06
N MET A 117 9.21 12.60 2.62
CA MET A 117 8.47 13.18 1.49
C MET A 117 7.92 14.56 1.85
N GLU A 118 7.37 14.74 3.05
CA GLU A 118 6.86 16.01 3.56
C GLU A 118 7.96 17.08 3.65
N GLU A 119 9.15 16.73 4.15
CA GLU A 119 10.33 17.62 4.21
C GLU A 119 10.74 18.16 2.83
N GLU A 120 10.58 17.35 1.79
CA GLU A 120 10.97 17.68 0.41
C GLU A 120 9.80 18.20 -0.45
N GLY A 121 8.61 18.38 0.14
CA GLY A 121 7.41 18.80 -0.59
C GLY A 121 6.92 17.78 -1.63
N ILE A 122 7.20 16.50 -1.41
CA ILE A 122 6.76 15.39 -2.27
C ILE A 122 5.43 14.85 -1.75
N PHE A 123 4.50 14.59 -2.66
CA PHE A 123 3.25 13.88 -2.36
C PHE A 123 3.09 12.69 -3.30
N TYR A 124 2.11 11.83 -3.01
CA TYR A 124 1.79 10.67 -3.85
C TYR A 124 0.28 10.52 -4.02
N PHE A 125 -0.09 9.74 -5.02
CA PHE A 125 -1.45 9.27 -5.26
C PHE A 125 -1.36 7.87 -5.87
N PHE A 126 -2.48 7.14 -5.85
CA PHE A 126 -2.54 5.79 -6.39
C PHE A 126 -3.22 5.77 -7.76
N THR A 127 -2.64 5.02 -8.69
CA THR A 127 -3.28 4.63 -9.94
C THR A 127 -3.67 3.16 -9.85
N PHE A 128 -4.95 2.86 -10.08
CA PHE A 128 -5.49 1.50 -9.98
C PHE A 128 -5.77 0.93 -11.37
N ALA A 129 -5.37 -0.33 -11.57
CA ALA A 129 -5.68 -1.13 -12.75
C ALA A 129 -6.29 -2.47 -12.31
N ASN A 130 -6.71 -3.28 -13.29
CA ASN A 130 -7.22 -4.61 -12.99
C ASN A 130 -6.09 -5.50 -12.44
N GLY A 131 -6.16 -5.86 -11.16
CA GLY A 131 -5.18 -6.73 -10.51
C GLY A 131 -3.93 -6.03 -9.98
N SER A 132 -3.81 -4.70 -10.12
CA SER A 132 -2.63 -3.97 -9.65
C SER A 132 -2.92 -2.52 -9.27
N HIS A 133 -2.02 -1.94 -8.51
CA HIS A 133 -1.94 -0.51 -8.25
C HIS A 133 -0.48 -0.06 -8.15
N THR A 134 -0.26 1.22 -8.42
CA THR A 134 1.02 1.92 -8.29
C THR A 134 0.80 3.26 -7.63
#